data_AF-A0A1S8RT79-F1
#
_entry.id   AF-A0A1S8RT79-F1
#
_cell.length_a   1.000
_cell.length_b   1.000
_cell.length_c   1.000
_cell.angle_alpha   90.00
_cell.angle_beta   90.00
_cell.angle_gamma   90.00
#
_symmetry.space_group_name_H-M   'P 1'
#
loop_
_entity.id
_entity.type
_entity.pdbx_description
1 polymer ?
#
loop_
_entity_poly.entity_id
_entity_poly.type
_entity_poly.pdbx_seq_one_letter_code
_entity_poly.pdbx_strand_id
1 'polypeptide(L)'
;MKKWEVEADGIKHTIEYKVGFTKKIIVDGETYKVKSSNAFINLIDYAISFGDTDCRLVVIGAKADLAVNGTFLGSKKPYEPISNLPVWIYVLVGLSILGGMLFAGILSLIVGLLMSILYIQFGLKKKTGPVIACFIICSAIQGLIGCFLASLLYLY
;
A
#
# COMPACT_ATOMS: atom_id res chain seq x y z
N MET A 1 0.20 15.53 -5.13
CA MET A 1 1.69 15.63 -5.08
C MET A 1 2.09 15.68 -3.62
N LYS A 2 3.17 14.99 -3.23
CA LYS A 2 3.79 15.11 -1.91
C LYS A 2 5.21 15.63 -2.09
N LYS A 3 5.66 16.47 -1.16
CA LYS A 3 7.00 17.05 -1.14
C LYS A 3 7.51 16.98 0.30
N TRP A 4 8.79 16.65 0.43
CA TRP A 4 9.53 16.62 1.69
C TRP A 4 10.84 17.36 1.49
N GLU A 5 11.29 18.01 2.55
CA GLU A 5 12.60 18.63 2.63
C GLU A 5 13.37 17.87 3.70
N VAL A 6 14.59 17.43 3.35
CA VAL A 6 15.47 16.68 4.24
C VAL A 6 16.80 17.40 4.28
N GLU A 7 17.37 17.54 5.46
CA GLU A 7 18.73 18.04 5.63
C GLU A 7 19.67 16.85 5.79
N ALA A 8 20.65 16.73 4.90
CA ALA A 8 21.70 15.72 4.93
C ALA A 8 23.04 16.42 4.74
N ASP A 9 24.02 16.12 5.60
CA ASP A 9 25.37 16.69 5.52
C ASP A 9 25.41 18.24 5.46
N GLY A 10 24.44 18.90 6.11
CA GLY A 10 24.29 20.37 6.11
C GLY A 10 23.70 20.96 4.82
N ILE A 11 23.29 20.12 3.87
CA ILE A 11 22.65 20.50 2.61
C ILE A 11 21.16 20.13 2.68
N LYS A 12 20.30 21.04 2.23
CA LYS A 12 18.86 20.77 2.11
C LYS A 12 18.55 20.14 0.76
N HIS A 13 18.01 18.94 0.81
CA HIS A 13 17.53 18.18 -0.33
C HIS A 13 16.00 18.23 -0.42
N THR A 14 15.47 18.28 -1.64
CA THR A 14 14.04 18.23 -1.92
C THR A 14 13.67 16.88 -2.55
N ILE A 15 12.71 16.20 -1.93
CA ILE A 15 12.14 14.96 -2.48
C ILE A 15 10.66 15.17 -2.77
N GLU A 16 10.23 14.89 -4.00
CA GLU A 16 8.83 14.96 -4.42
C GLU A 16 8.33 13.61 -4.93
N TYR A 17 7.10 13.25 -4.58
CA TYR A 17 6.39 12.13 -5.17
C TYR A 17 5.18 12.62 -5.97
N LYS A 18 5.17 12.28 -7.27
CA LYS A 18 4.09 12.63 -8.20
C LYS A 18 3.44 11.37 -8.76
N VAL A 19 2.12 11.34 -8.63
CA VAL A 19 1.25 10.32 -9.23
C VAL A 19 0.57 10.96 -10.44
N GLY A 20 0.83 10.42 -11.62
CA GLY A 20 0.18 10.80 -12.89
C GLY A 20 0.11 9.55 -13.79
N PHE A 21 0.28 9.72 -15.11
CA PHE A 21 0.34 8.58 -16.04
C PHE A 21 1.44 7.57 -15.67
N THR A 22 2.58 8.06 -15.17
CA THR A 22 3.59 7.25 -14.48
C THR A 22 3.82 7.77 -13.08
N LYS A 23 4.16 6.87 -12.16
CA LYS A 23 4.59 7.22 -10.81
C LYS A 23 6.06 7.59 -10.87
N LYS A 24 6.40 8.77 -10.34
CA LYS A 24 7.77 9.27 -10.35
C LYS A 24 8.12 9.92 -9.03
N ILE A 25 9.39 9.77 -8.66
CA ILE A 25 10.03 10.51 -7.60
C ILE A 25 10.95 11.56 -8.24
N ILE A 26 11.01 12.74 -7.63
CA ILE A 26 11.88 13.83 -8.06
C ILE A 26 12.81 14.13 -6.89
N VAL A 27 14.12 14.02 -7.09
CA VAL A 27 15.14 14.28 -6.07
C VAL A 27 15.99 15.42 -6.58
N ASP A 28 15.96 16.57 -5.89
CA ASP A 28 16.69 17.79 -6.28
C ASP A 28 16.48 18.22 -7.74
N GLY A 29 15.27 18.00 -8.25
CA GLY A 29 14.87 18.32 -9.63
C GLY A 29 15.08 17.17 -10.63
N GLU A 30 15.87 16.16 -10.31
CA GLU A 30 16.06 14.99 -11.14
C GLU A 30 14.90 14.00 -11.01
N THR A 31 14.40 13.49 -12.14
CA THR A 31 13.20 12.64 -12.17
C THR A 31 13.54 11.17 -12.34
N TYR A 32 13.01 10.34 -11.45
CA TYR A 32 13.16 8.89 -11.45
C TYR A 32 11.78 8.20 -11.51
N LYS A 33 11.63 7.22 -12.40
CA LYS A 33 10.40 6.41 -12.49
C LYS A 33 10.40 5.35 -11.39
N VAL A 34 9.29 5.21 -10.68
CA VAL A 34 9.13 4.20 -9.63
C VAL A 34 8.04 3.20 -10.01
N LYS A 35 8.28 1.92 -9.68
CA LYS A 35 7.36 0.82 -9.96
C LYS A 35 6.78 0.27 -8.65
N SER A 36 5.54 -0.19 -8.73
CA SER A 36 4.92 -0.93 -7.64
C SER A 36 5.52 -2.33 -7.57
N SER A 37 5.80 -2.83 -6.37
CA SER A 37 6.19 -4.21 -6.12
C SER A 37 5.01 -5.18 -6.12
N ASN A 38 3.78 -4.68 -6.09
CA ASN A 38 2.56 -5.48 -6.18
C ASN A 38 1.67 -5.02 -7.34
N ALA A 39 1.04 -5.98 -8.02
CA ALA A 39 0.22 -5.77 -9.21
C ALA A 39 -1.15 -5.14 -8.90
N PHE A 40 -1.70 -5.39 -7.71
CA PHE A 40 -3.04 -4.95 -7.33
C PHE A 40 -3.03 -3.72 -6.44
N ILE A 41 -2.14 -3.69 -5.45
CA ILE A 41 -1.98 -2.59 -4.51
C ILE A 41 -0.71 -1.83 -4.83
N ASN A 42 -0.79 -0.50 -4.85
CA ASN A 42 0.38 0.33 -5.01
C ASN A 42 1.31 0.20 -3.79
N LEU A 43 2.42 -0.51 -3.96
CA LEU A 43 3.46 -0.72 -2.95
C LEU A 43 4.80 -0.27 -3.51
N ILE A 44 5.33 0.82 -2.98
CA ILE A 44 6.64 1.35 -3.40
C ILE A 44 7.50 1.42 -2.15
N ASP A 45 8.71 0.90 -2.25
CA ASP A 45 9.77 1.05 -1.26
C ASP A 45 11.03 1.44 -2.04
N TYR A 46 11.34 2.73 -2.10
CA TYR A 46 12.40 3.28 -2.94
C TYR A 46 13.44 4.00 -2.09
N ALA A 47 14.67 3.51 -2.13
CA ALA A 47 15.80 4.07 -1.39
C ALA A 47 16.42 5.27 -2.11
N ILE A 48 16.81 6.27 -1.33
CA ILE A 48 17.42 7.53 -1.73
C ILE A 48 18.49 7.82 -0.67
N SER A 49 19.75 7.79 -1.04
CA SER A 49 20.85 7.98 -0.07
C SER A 49 21.54 9.31 -0.35
N PHE A 50 21.69 10.12 0.70
CA PHE A 50 22.48 11.36 0.67
C PHE A 50 23.60 11.19 1.70
N GLY A 51 24.81 10.82 1.24
CA GLY A 51 25.93 10.51 2.14
C GLY A 51 25.54 9.44 3.16
N ASP A 52 25.57 9.81 4.45
CA ASP A 52 25.21 8.95 5.58
C ASP A 52 23.71 8.95 5.92
N THR A 53 22.91 9.79 5.26
CA THR A 53 21.46 9.89 5.48
C THR A 53 20.70 8.94 4.56
N ASP A 54 20.05 7.92 5.13
CA ASP A 54 19.18 6.97 4.39
C ASP A 54 17.75 7.50 4.35
N CYS A 55 17.29 7.89 3.16
CA CYS A 55 15.91 8.26 2.91
C CYS A 55 15.19 7.13 2.14
N ARG A 56 13.95 6.85 2.50
CA ARG A 56 13.12 5.86 1.79
C ARG A 56 11.73 6.40 1.52
N LEU A 57 11.36 6.49 0.25
CA LEU A 57 9.98 6.74 -0.16
C LEU A 57 9.20 5.44 0.00
N VAL A 58 8.18 5.49 0.86
CA VAL A 58 7.29 4.35 1.09
C VAL A 58 5.87 4.74 0.70
N VAL A 59 5.27 3.94 -0.18
CA VAL A 59 3.89 4.14 -0.64
C VAL A 59 3.11 2.86 -0.38
N ILE A 60 1.97 3.00 0.31
CA ILE A 60 1.04 1.90 0.59
C ILE A 60 -0.37 2.36 0.18
N GLY A 61 -0.88 1.80 -0.91
CA GLY A 61 -2.12 2.22 -1.54
C GLY A 61 -2.04 3.67 -1.99
N ALA A 62 -2.91 4.52 -1.45
CA ALA A 62 -2.95 5.96 -1.74
C ALA A 62 -2.03 6.79 -0.82
N LYS A 63 -1.49 6.22 0.26
CA LYS A 63 -0.66 6.94 1.23
C LYS A 63 0.81 6.85 0.85
N ALA A 64 1.49 7.99 0.82
CA ALA A 64 2.93 8.10 0.63
C ALA A 64 3.54 8.83 1.84
N ASP A 65 4.64 8.29 2.36
CA ASP A 65 5.44 8.88 3.44
C ASP A 65 6.93 8.71 3.12
N LEU A 66 7.78 9.53 3.73
CA LEU A 66 9.22 9.43 3.61
C LEU A 66 9.78 8.98 4.96
N ALA A 67 10.56 7.91 4.97
CA ALA A 67 11.38 7.54 6.11
C ALA A 67 12.77 8.17 5.98
N VAL A 68 13.30 8.71 7.07
CA VAL A 68 14.66 9.23 7.17
C VAL A 68 15.32 8.54 8.36
N ASN A 69 16.48 7.92 8.14
CA ASN A 69 17.23 7.18 9.16
C ASN A 69 16.36 6.21 9.96
N GLY A 70 15.54 5.44 9.24
CA GLY A 70 14.66 4.43 9.84
C GLY A 70 13.38 4.96 10.51
N THR A 71 13.05 6.24 10.39
CA THR A 71 11.82 6.81 10.98
C THR A 71 11.00 7.59 9.97
N PHE A 72 9.69 7.33 9.91
CA PHE A 72 8.76 8.07 9.06
C PHE A 72 8.59 9.52 9.49
N LEU A 73 8.69 10.46 8.55
CA LEU A 73 8.52 11.89 8.82
C LEU A 73 7.08 12.23 9.20
N GLY A 74 6.09 11.68 8.49
CA GLY A 74 4.68 11.96 8.72
C GLY A 74 4.14 11.27 9.96
N SER A 75 4.33 9.95 10.07
CA SER A 75 3.77 9.18 11.18
C SER A 75 4.63 9.11 12.45
N LYS A 76 5.91 9.49 12.38
CA LYS A 76 6.92 9.35 13.45
C LYS A 76 7.13 7.92 13.95
N LYS A 77 6.70 6.93 13.16
CA LYS A 77 6.88 5.51 13.48
C LYS A 77 8.17 4.98 12.89
N PRO A 78 8.74 3.91 13.48
CA PRO A 78 9.82 3.17 12.85
C PRO A 78 9.40 2.68 11.46
N TYR A 79 10.32 2.79 10.51
CA TYR A 79 10.19 2.23 9.19
C TYR A 79 10.37 0.71 9.25
N GLU A 80 9.47 -0.01 8.59
CA GLU A 80 9.61 -1.44 8.35
C GLU A 80 9.62 -1.67 6.83
N PRO A 81 10.63 -2.35 6.27
CA PRO A 81 10.71 -2.65 4.85
C PRO A 81 9.53 -3.46 4.33
N ILE A 82 9.03 -3.11 3.14
CA ILE A 82 7.97 -3.89 2.46
C ILE A 82 8.43 -5.32 2.14
N SER A 83 9.74 -5.53 1.96
CA SER A 83 10.34 -6.85 1.78
C SER A 83 10.18 -7.79 2.97
N ASN A 84 9.90 -7.26 4.17
CA ASN A 84 9.69 -8.07 5.37
C ASN A 84 8.29 -8.68 5.45
N LEU A 85 7.38 -8.32 4.53
CA LEU A 85 6.03 -8.89 4.50
C LEU A 85 6.07 -10.37 4.13
N PRO A 86 5.49 -11.25 4.97
CA PRO A 86 5.35 -12.66 4.62
C PRO A 86 4.55 -12.88 3.33
N VAL A 87 4.99 -13.81 2.50
CA VAL A 87 4.38 -14.10 1.19
C VAL A 87 2.89 -14.44 1.29
N TRP A 88 2.46 -15.13 2.36
CA TRP A 88 1.06 -15.49 2.56
C TRP A 88 0.12 -14.27 2.64
N ILE A 89 0.61 -13.08 3.02
CA ILE A 89 -0.19 -11.86 3.02
C ILE A 89 -0.54 -11.47 1.59
N TYR A 90 0.40 -11.57 0.64
CA TYR A 90 0.12 -11.31 -0.77
C TYR A 90 -0.87 -12.32 -1.36
N VAL A 91 -0.86 -13.56 -0.86
CA VAL A 91 -1.87 -14.57 -1.22
C VAL A 91 -3.26 -14.11 -0.77
N LEU A 92 -3.42 -13.63 0.47
CA LEU A 92 -4.71 -13.09 0.94
C LEU A 92 -5.17 -11.88 0.13
N VAL A 93 -4.24 -10.98 -0.24
CA VAL A 93 -4.54 -9.85 -1.13
C VAL A 93 -5.10 -10.34 -2.46
N GLY A 94 -4.42 -11.29 -3.11
CA GLY A 94 -4.87 -11.87 -4.37
C GLY A 94 -6.24 -12.55 -4.25
N LEU A 95 -6.44 -13.36 -3.21
CA LEU A 95 -7.71 -14.05 -2.95
C LEU A 95 -8.86 -13.08 -2.69
N SER A 96 -8.67 -12.06 -1.86
CA SER A 96 -9.73 -11.09 -1.59
C SER A 96 -10.10 -10.28 -2.83
N ILE A 97 -9.14 -9.93 -3.67
CA ILE A 97 -9.41 -9.11 -4.86
C ILE A 97 -10.03 -9.96 -5.97
N LEU A 98 -9.36 -11.04 -6.38
CA LEU A 98 -9.81 -11.89 -7.48
C LEU A 98 -11.02 -12.73 -7.08
N GLY A 99 -11.01 -13.32 -5.89
CA GLY A 99 -12.16 -14.07 -5.37
C GLY A 99 -13.39 -13.18 -5.20
N GLY A 100 -13.22 -11.97 -4.67
CA GLY A 100 -14.29 -10.98 -4.58
C GLY A 100 -14.87 -10.62 -5.95
N MET A 101 -14.00 -10.34 -6.93
CA MET A 101 -14.41 -10.03 -8.30
C MET A 101 -15.22 -11.16 -8.93
N LEU A 102 -14.74 -12.40 -8.83
CA LEU A 102 -15.37 -13.56 -9.44
C LEU A 102 -16.70 -13.92 -8.77
N PHE A 103 -16.80 -13.76 -7.45
CA PHE A 103 -17.99 -14.14 -6.69
C PHE A 103 -19.11 -13.11 -6.73
N ALA A 104 -18.77 -11.82 -6.66
CA ALA A 104 -19.74 -10.75 -6.43
C ALA A 104 -19.42 -9.45 -7.21
N GLY A 105 -18.61 -9.57 -8.26
CA GLY A 105 -18.38 -8.51 -9.24
C GLY A 105 -17.57 -7.32 -8.72
N ILE A 106 -17.73 -6.18 -9.41
CA ILE A 106 -16.89 -4.99 -9.21
C ILE A 106 -16.99 -4.39 -7.80
N LEU A 107 -18.16 -4.46 -7.15
CA LEU A 107 -18.33 -3.95 -5.79
C LEU A 107 -17.45 -4.74 -4.80
N SER A 108 -17.44 -6.06 -4.92
CA SER A 108 -16.62 -6.93 -4.09
C SER A 108 -15.13 -6.82 -4.40
N LEU A 109 -14.74 -6.52 -5.65
CA LEU A 109 -13.37 -6.17 -6.01
C LEU A 109 -12.89 -4.93 -5.25
N ILE A 110 -13.71 -3.87 -5.19
CA ILE A 110 -13.36 -2.62 -4.47
C ILE A 110 -13.18 -2.91 -2.98
N VAL A 111 -14.07 -3.69 -2.37
CA VAL A 111 -13.92 -4.13 -0.96
C VAL A 111 -12.59 -4.88 -0.78
N GLY A 112 -12.27 -5.80 -1.69
CA GLY A 112 -11.01 -6.55 -1.67
C GLY A 112 -9.78 -5.64 -1.73
N LEU A 113 -9.78 -4.62 -2.60
CA LEU A 113 -8.70 -3.65 -2.70
C LEU A 113 -8.52 -2.84 -1.41
N LEU A 114 -9.63 -2.35 -0.84
CA LEU A 114 -9.60 -1.53 0.37
C LEU A 114 -9.13 -2.32 1.59
N MET A 115 -9.66 -3.54 1.79
CA MET A 115 -9.28 -4.40 2.90
C MET A 115 -7.84 -4.91 2.78
N SER A 116 -7.36 -5.15 1.56
CA SER A 116 -5.98 -5.57 1.30
C SER A 116 -4.94 -4.57 1.81
N ILE A 117 -5.25 -3.27 1.80
CA ILE A 117 -4.38 -2.24 2.39
C ILE A 117 -4.19 -2.49 3.90
N LEU A 118 -5.24 -2.94 4.59
CA LEU A 118 -5.16 -3.26 6.02
C LEU A 118 -4.33 -4.52 6.29
N TYR A 119 -4.42 -5.55 5.43
CA TYR A 119 -3.60 -6.76 5.58
C TYR A 119 -2.11 -6.41 5.54
N ILE A 120 -1.73 -5.57 4.59
CA ILE A 120 -0.36 -5.10 4.42
C ILE A 120 0.07 -4.25 5.63
N GLN A 121 -0.77 -3.30 6.07
CA GLN A 121 -0.45 -2.45 7.22
C GLN A 121 -0.30 -3.22 8.53
N PHE A 122 -1.15 -4.22 8.79
CA PHE A 122 -1.03 -5.07 9.97
C PHE A 122 0.09 -6.10 9.83
N GLY A 123 0.34 -6.59 8.62
CA GLY A 123 1.46 -7.45 8.27
C GLY A 123 2.81 -6.82 8.56
N LEU A 124 3.02 -5.56 8.14
CA LEU A 124 4.23 -4.80 8.45
C LEU A 124 4.42 -4.60 9.96
N LYS A 125 3.32 -4.50 10.71
CA LYS A 125 3.34 -4.43 12.17
C LYS A 125 3.51 -5.79 12.85
N LYS A 126 3.68 -6.88 12.09
CA LYS A 126 3.80 -8.26 12.58
C LYS A 126 2.59 -8.69 13.43
N LYS A 127 1.41 -8.12 13.14
CA LYS A 127 0.16 -8.38 13.87
C LYS A 127 -0.73 -9.35 13.09
N THR A 128 -0.44 -10.64 13.20
CA THR A 128 -1.14 -11.71 12.47
C THR A 128 -2.63 -11.79 12.79
N GLY A 129 -3.03 -11.67 14.06
CA GLY A 129 -4.45 -11.72 14.46
C GLY A 129 -5.33 -10.69 13.74
N PRO A 130 -4.97 -9.39 13.77
CA PRO A 130 -5.66 -8.37 12.98
C PRO A 130 -5.68 -8.61 11.47
N VAL A 131 -4.62 -9.16 10.87
CA VAL A 131 -4.63 -9.53 9.44
C VAL A 131 -5.72 -10.55 9.14
N ILE A 132 -5.77 -11.63 9.94
CA ILE A 132 -6.77 -12.71 9.78
C ILE A 132 -8.19 -12.16 10.03
N ALA A 133 -8.36 -11.35 11.08
CA ALA A 133 -9.65 -10.72 11.38
C ALA A 133 -10.14 -9.85 10.21
N CYS A 134 -9.27 -9.01 9.63
CA CYS A 134 -9.61 -8.21 8.46
C CYS A 134 -9.97 -9.10 7.26
N PHE A 135 -9.28 -10.22 7.05
CA PHE A 135 -9.61 -11.14 5.96
C PHE A 135 -10.99 -11.76 6.12
N ILE A 136 -11.33 -12.25 7.33
CA ILE A 136 -12.66 -12.80 7.63
C ILE A 136 -13.75 -11.75 7.41
N ILE A 137 -13.54 -10.52 7.88
CA ILE A 137 -14.48 -9.41 7.68
C ILE A 137 -14.65 -9.10 6.19
N CYS A 138 -13.56 -9.08 5.42
CA CYS A 138 -13.62 -8.88 3.97
C CYS A 138 -14.45 -9.97 3.30
N SER A 139 -14.19 -11.25 3.60
CA SER A 139 -14.94 -12.38 3.04
C SER A 139 -16.42 -12.33 3.42
N ALA A 140 -16.75 -11.96 4.66
CA ALA A 140 -18.14 -11.81 5.10
C ALA A 140 -18.87 -10.70 4.31
N ILE A 141 -18.24 -9.53 4.15
CA ILE A 141 -18.81 -8.42 3.37
C ILE A 141 -19.02 -8.85 1.91
N GLN A 142 -18.02 -9.50 1.29
CA GLN A 142 -18.12 -9.96 -0.09
C GLN A 142 -19.21 -11.03 -0.26
N GLY A 143 -19.37 -11.92 0.72
CA GLY A 143 -20.46 -12.89 0.78
C GLY A 143 -21.83 -12.22 0.85
N LEU A 144 -21.99 -11.22 1.72
CA LEU A 144 -23.23 -10.44 1.83
C LEU A 144 -23.59 -9.71 0.54
N ILE A 145 -22.60 -9.10 -0.13
CA ILE A 145 -22.80 -8.48 -1.44
C ILE A 145 -23.25 -9.53 -2.46
N GLY A 146 -22.61 -10.70 -2.49
CA GLY A 146 -22.98 -11.79 -3.39
C GLY A 146 -24.42 -12.28 -3.16
N CYS A 147 -24.80 -12.53 -1.91
CA CYS A 147 -26.18 -12.91 -1.56
C CYS A 147 -27.20 -11.85 -1.94
N PHE A 148 -26.89 -10.57 -1.71
CA PHE A 148 -27.76 -9.46 -2.07
C PHE A 148 -27.96 -9.38 -3.59
N LEU A 149 -26.88 -9.42 -4.38
CA LEU A 149 -26.95 -9.40 -5.83
C LEU A 149 -27.71 -10.62 -6.39
N ALA A 150 -27.48 -11.81 -5.83
CA ALA A 150 -28.23 -13.00 -6.19
C ALA A 150 -29.73 -12.83 -5.91
N SER A 151 -30.11 -12.28 -4.75
CA SER A 151 -31.51 -12.05 -4.40
C SER A 151 -32.21 -11.08 -5.37
N LEU A 152 -31.50 -10.04 -5.84
CA LEU A 152 -32.03 -9.13 -6.84
C LEU A 152 -32.28 -9.86 -8.16
N LEU A 153 -31.37 -10.74 -8.59
CA LEU A 153 -31.54 -11.50 -9.84
C LEU A 153 -32.75 -12.45 -9.80
N TYR A 154 -33.12 -12.97 -8.64
CA TYR A 154 -34.32 -13.82 -8.49
C TYR A 154 -35.64 -13.03 -8.47
N LEU A 155 -35.60 -11.71 -8.28
CA LEU A 155 -36.77 -10.84 -8.24
C LEU A 155 -37.15 -10.25 -9.61
N TYR A 156 -36.33 -10.47 -10.64
CA TYR A 156 -36.55 -10.06 -12.03
C TYR A 156 -36.73 -11.29 -12.93
#